data_AF-A0A852U3U6-F1
#
_entry.id   AF-A0A852U3U6-F1
#
_cell.length_a   1.000
_cell.length_b   1.000
_cell.length_c   1.000
_cell.angle_alpha   90.00
_cell.angle_beta   90.00
_cell.angle_gamma   90.00
#
_symmetry.space_group_name_H-M   'P 1'
#
loop_
_entity.id
_entity.type
_entity.pdbx_description
1 polymer ?
#
loop_
_entity_poly.entity_id
_entity_poly.type
_entity_poly.pdbx_seq_one_letter_code
_entity_poly.pdbx_strand_id
1 'polypeptide(L)'
;MRFPLLLLPWLLLLPVTLTVHRPGRHARGVRSAAPASPSSAKARPRPYVPAPVPRIPDYAGFAAVAERHASRWEVTFAGDPLPYRARHRADGHRVACDDLEVFGLVLATGARPSVVRPYAAARVRTEAAR
;
A
#
# COMPACT_ATOMS: atom_id res chain seq x y z
N MET A 1 -3.14 23.07 -29.77
CA MET A 1 -4.53 23.34 -29.38
C MET A 1 -5.40 22.16 -29.77
N ARG A 2 -6.37 21.79 -28.91
CA ARG A 2 -7.46 20.81 -29.08
C ARG A 2 -7.21 19.45 -28.39
N PHE A 3 -7.39 19.45 -27.07
CA PHE A 3 -7.77 18.29 -26.27
C PHE A 3 -9.26 17.98 -26.54
N PRO A 4 -9.64 16.79 -27.04
CA PRO A 4 -11.02 16.38 -27.00
C PRO A 4 -11.31 15.79 -25.61
N LEU A 5 -12.20 16.48 -24.89
CA LEU A 5 -13.07 15.90 -23.88
C LEU A 5 -13.71 14.61 -24.43
N LEU A 6 -13.36 13.47 -23.85
CA LEU A 6 -14.16 12.26 -23.87
C LEU A 6 -14.36 11.80 -22.43
N LEU A 7 -15.45 12.30 -21.86
CA LEU A 7 -16.44 11.57 -21.06
C LEU A 7 -15.93 10.46 -20.10
N LEU A 8 -16.20 10.71 -18.82
CA LEU A 8 -16.41 9.71 -17.77
C LEU A 8 -17.10 8.43 -18.29
N PRO A 9 -16.59 7.26 -17.87
CA PRO A 9 -17.40 6.31 -17.11
C PRO A 9 -16.69 6.06 -15.77
N TRP A 10 -17.03 6.77 -14.70
CA TRP A 10 -17.95 6.31 -13.65
C TRP A 10 -17.93 4.79 -13.39
N LEU A 11 -17.55 4.45 -12.15
CA LEU A 11 -17.74 3.20 -11.40
C LEU A 11 -17.89 1.91 -12.20
N LEU A 12 -16.91 1.04 -12.08
CA LEU A 12 -17.09 -0.34 -11.62
C LEU A 12 -15.70 -0.97 -11.43
N LEU A 13 -15.63 -1.91 -10.49
CA LEU A 13 -14.48 -2.75 -10.11
C LEU A 13 -13.72 -2.29 -8.87
N LEU A 14 -14.44 -2.30 -7.74
CA LEU A 14 -13.84 -2.83 -6.50
C LEU A 14 -13.56 -4.33 -6.71
N PRO A 15 -12.33 -4.79 -6.41
CA PRO A 15 -12.16 -6.08 -5.77
C PRO A 15 -11.75 -5.84 -4.32
N VAL A 16 -12.74 -5.97 -3.42
CA VAL A 16 -12.47 -6.34 -2.03
C VAL A 16 -11.99 -7.78 -2.06
N THR A 17 -10.68 -8.00 -1.91
CA THR A 17 -10.16 -9.31 -1.53
C THR A 17 -9.40 -9.16 -0.22
N LEU A 18 -10.14 -9.35 0.87
CA LEU A 18 -9.62 -9.52 2.22
C LEU A 18 -8.67 -10.73 2.24
N THR A 19 -7.37 -10.47 2.42
CA THR A 19 -6.42 -11.48 2.85
C THR A 19 -6.49 -11.61 4.37
N VAL A 20 -7.14 -12.66 4.87
CA VAL A 20 -6.98 -13.12 6.25
C VAL A 20 -6.15 -14.39 6.21
N HIS A 21 -4.86 -14.24 6.55
CA HIS A 21 -4.03 -15.37 6.92
C HIS A 21 -3.59 -15.18 8.36
N ARG A 22 -4.05 -16.06 9.25
CA ARG A 22 -3.27 -16.38 10.45
C ARG A 22 -3.59 -17.79 10.96
N PRO A 23 -2.57 -18.63 11.21
CA PRO A 23 -2.75 -19.99 11.70
C PRO A 23 -3.03 -19.99 13.20
N GLY A 24 -4.10 -20.68 13.59
CA GLY A 24 -4.52 -20.86 14.98
C GLY A 24 -4.12 -22.22 15.52
N ARG A 25 -3.36 -22.21 16.62
CA ARG A 25 -2.83 -23.35 17.39
C ARG A 25 -3.90 -24.39 17.75
N HIS A 26 -3.58 -25.67 17.60
CA HIS A 26 -4.32 -26.76 18.22
C HIS A 26 -3.87 -26.97 19.68
N ALA A 27 -4.69 -26.51 20.63
CA ALA A 27 -4.64 -27.00 22.00
C ALA A 27 -5.84 -27.94 22.20
N ARG A 28 -5.53 -29.24 22.32
CA ARG A 28 -6.48 -30.33 22.51
C ARG A 28 -6.84 -30.45 23.99
N GLY A 29 -8.13 -30.34 24.28
CA GLY A 29 -8.80 -31.16 25.29
C GLY A 29 -8.94 -30.57 26.69
N VAL A 30 -10.14 -30.05 26.98
CA VAL A 30 -10.80 -30.26 28.27
C VAL A 30 -12.29 -30.53 28.00
N ARG A 31 -12.78 -31.69 28.45
CA ARG A 31 -14.20 -32.04 28.51
C ARG A 31 -14.81 -31.32 29.73
N SER A 32 -15.95 -30.64 29.60
CA SER A 32 -17.05 -30.70 30.58
C SER A 32 -18.26 -29.82 30.26
N ALA A 33 -19.41 -30.42 30.60
CA ALA A 33 -20.69 -29.84 31.02
C ALA A 33 -21.65 -29.22 29.98
N ALA A 34 -22.72 -29.99 29.73
CA ALA A 34 -24.13 -29.67 29.50
C ALA A 34 -24.56 -28.45 28.63
N PRO A 35 -25.55 -28.63 27.73
CA PRO A 35 -26.08 -27.54 26.91
C PRO A 35 -27.00 -26.65 27.75
N ALA A 36 -26.46 -25.57 28.33
CA ALA A 36 -27.29 -24.41 28.63
C ALA A 36 -27.71 -23.80 27.30
N SER A 37 -29.02 -23.84 27.01
CA SER A 37 -29.61 -23.19 25.84
C SER A 37 -29.06 -21.76 25.73
N PRO A 38 -28.44 -21.37 24.59
CA PRO A 38 -28.03 -19.99 24.43
C PRO A 38 -29.32 -19.17 24.38
N SER A 39 -29.58 -18.43 25.46
CA SER A 39 -30.52 -17.32 25.46
C SER A 39 -30.20 -16.50 24.22
N SER A 40 -31.13 -16.48 23.27
CA SER A 40 -31.11 -15.61 22.10
C SER A 40 -31.36 -14.18 22.60
N ALA A 41 -30.38 -13.64 23.34
CA ALA A 41 -30.29 -12.22 23.56
C ALA A 41 -30.05 -11.63 22.18
N LYS A 42 -31.13 -11.18 21.53
CA LYS A 42 -31.10 -10.44 20.27
C LYS A 42 -30.00 -9.39 20.38
N ALA A 43 -28.87 -9.65 19.73
CA ALA A 43 -27.77 -8.71 19.68
C ALA A 43 -28.33 -7.43 19.08
N ARG A 44 -28.48 -6.38 19.90
CA ARG A 44 -28.89 -5.07 19.39
C ARG A 44 -27.85 -4.65 18.35
N PRO A 45 -28.27 -4.23 17.15
CA PRO A 45 -27.34 -3.70 16.18
C PRO A 45 -26.62 -2.52 16.83
N ARG A 46 -25.29 -2.60 16.91
CA ARG A 46 -24.49 -1.46 17.37
C ARG A 46 -24.75 -0.30 16.39
N PRO A 47 -25.01 0.92 16.88
CA PRO A 47 -25.06 2.09 16.02
C PRO A 47 -23.77 2.17 15.19
N TYR A 48 -23.92 2.25 13.88
CA TYR A 48 -22.79 2.48 12.99
C TYR A 48 -22.28 3.91 13.25
N VAL A 49 -21.03 4.02 13.69
CA VAL A 49 -20.31 5.29 13.79
C VAL A 49 -19.26 5.29 12.67
N PRO A 50 -19.36 6.17 11.66
CA PRO A 50 -18.34 6.26 10.62
C PRO A 50 -17.00 6.64 11.26
N ALA A 51 -15.94 5.94 10.87
CA ALA A 51 -14.59 6.30 11.30
C ALA A 51 -14.24 7.69 10.75
N PRO A 52 -13.62 8.58 11.55
CA PRO A 52 -13.19 9.88 11.05
C PRO A 52 -12.18 9.68 9.91
N VAL A 53 -12.50 10.23 8.74
CA VAL A 53 -11.59 10.23 7.59
C VAL A 53 -10.47 11.23 7.88
N PRO A 54 -9.19 10.82 7.83
CA PRO A 54 -8.09 11.72 8.14
C PRO A 54 -8.02 12.82 7.07
N ARG A 55 -8.06 14.08 7.52
CA ARG A 55 -7.97 15.25 6.64
C ARG A 55 -6.50 15.44 6.26
N ILE A 56 -6.26 15.63 4.96
CA ILE A 56 -4.92 15.88 4.42
C ILE A 56 -4.49 17.30 4.80
N PRO A 57 -3.40 17.48 5.58
CA PRO A 57 -2.77 18.78 5.78
C PRO A 57 -2.20 19.29 4.46
N ASP A 58 -2.27 20.60 4.22
CA ASP A 58 -1.82 21.24 2.96
C ASP A 58 -2.16 20.43 1.69
N TYR A 59 -3.46 20.24 1.46
CA TYR A 59 -3.94 19.47 0.31
C TYR A 59 -3.40 20.00 -1.03
N ALA A 60 -3.20 21.31 -1.15
CA ALA A 60 -2.70 21.92 -2.39
C ALA A 60 -1.25 21.51 -2.66
N GLY A 61 -0.36 21.58 -1.65
CA GLY A 61 1.00 21.07 -1.75
C GLY A 61 1.03 19.58 -2.08
N PHE A 62 0.22 18.79 -1.37
CA PHE A 62 0.12 17.34 -1.62
C PHE A 62 -0.31 17.02 -3.05
N ALA A 63 -1.36 17.70 -3.55
CA ALA A 63 -1.86 17.51 -4.91
C ALA A 63 -0.80 17.87 -5.95
N ALA A 64 -0.07 18.97 -5.75
CA ALA A 64 1.01 19.38 -6.66
C ALA A 64 2.14 18.33 -6.73
N VAL A 65 2.52 17.73 -5.59
CA VAL A 65 3.51 16.63 -5.56
C VAL A 65 2.95 15.39 -6.27
N ALA A 66 1.70 15.03 -5.99
CA ALA A 66 1.06 13.87 -6.60
C ALA A 66 0.99 14.00 -8.13
N GLU A 67 0.59 15.16 -8.64
CA GLU A 67 0.52 15.44 -10.08
C GLU A 67 1.90 15.43 -10.73
N ARG A 68 2.88 16.10 -10.13
CA ARG A 68 4.26 16.17 -10.64
C ARG A 68 4.87 14.78 -10.84
N HIS A 69 4.57 13.84 -9.94
CA HIS A 69 5.15 12.49 -9.93
C HIS A 69 4.21 11.39 -10.44
N ALA A 70 3.02 11.73 -10.93
CA ALA A 70 1.96 10.78 -11.29
C ALA A 70 2.36 9.74 -12.35
N SER A 71 3.30 10.08 -13.23
CA SER A 71 3.77 9.18 -14.30
C SER A 71 4.56 7.98 -13.78
N ARG A 72 5.28 8.13 -12.66
CA ARG A 72 6.12 7.09 -12.06
C ARG A 72 5.57 6.54 -10.76
N TRP A 73 4.77 7.34 -10.05
CA TRP A 73 4.34 7.06 -8.70
C TRP A 73 2.81 7.09 -8.58
N GLU A 74 2.32 6.22 -7.71
CA GLU A 74 0.97 6.27 -7.15
C GLU A 74 1.10 6.83 -5.73
N VAL A 75 0.63 8.06 -5.53
CA VAL A 75 0.74 8.78 -4.25
C VAL A 75 -0.58 8.67 -3.49
N THR A 76 -0.49 8.42 -2.18
CA THR A 76 -1.63 8.20 -1.29
C THR A 76 -1.38 8.87 0.07
N PHE A 77 -2.46 9.23 0.75
CA PHE A 77 -2.42 9.75 2.12
C PHE A 77 -3.13 8.78 3.05
N ALA A 78 -2.46 8.38 4.13
CA ALA A 78 -2.98 7.36 5.06
C ALA A 78 -3.08 7.82 6.52
N GLY A 79 -2.74 9.08 6.81
CA GLY A 79 -2.62 9.57 8.19
C GLY A 79 -1.42 8.96 8.94
N ASP A 80 -1.41 9.11 10.26
CA ASP A 80 -0.22 8.87 11.09
C ASP A 80 0.26 7.41 11.13
N PRO A 81 1.55 7.16 11.42
CA PRO A 81 2.62 8.14 11.69
C PRO A 81 3.38 8.63 10.45
N LEU A 82 3.19 7.96 9.30
CA LEU A 82 3.80 8.33 8.02
C LEU A 82 2.67 8.59 7.01
N PRO A 83 2.10 9.82 7.04
CA PRO A 83 0.95 10.20 6.23
C PRO A 83 1.17 10.07 4.73
N TYR A 84 2.33 10.48 4.23
CA TYR A 84 2.61 10.55 2.81
C TYR A 84 3.22 9.24 2.34
N ARG A 85 2.56 8.57 1.39
CA ARG A 85 2.98 7.27 0.89
C ARG A 85 2.97 7.26 -0.62
N ALA A 86 4.00 6.67 -1.22
CA ALA A 86 4.05 6.45 -2.65
C ALA A 86 4.40 4.99 -2.97
N ARG A 87 3.84 4.49 -4.07
CA ARG A 87 4.22 3.23 -4.68
C ARG A 87 4.69 3.49 -6.10
N HIS A 88 5.88 3.01 -6.44
CA HIS A 88 6.39 3.14 -7.79
C HIS A 88 5.63 2.18 -8.72
N ARG A 89 5.19 2.69 -9.88
CA ARG A 89 4.28 1.98 -10.77
C ARG A 89 4.95 0.80 -11.50
N ALA A 90 6.26 0.89 -11.77
CA ALA A 90 6.94 -0.10 -12.59
C ALA A 90 7.39 -1.36 -11.84
N ASP A 91 7.77 -1.23 -10.57
CA ASP A 91 8.36 -2.30 -9.75
C ASP A 91 7.69 -2.45 -8.37
N GLY A 92 6.75 -1.56 -8.02
CA GLY A 92 5.97 -1.63 -6.80
C GLY A 92 6.70 -1.25 -5.52
N HIS A 93 7.94 -0.74 -5.60
CA HIS A 93 8.64 -0.30 -4.39
C HIS A 93 7.92 0.86 -3.72
N ARG A 94 8.00 0.95 -2.40
CA ARG A 94 7.20 1.88 -1.60
C ARG A 94 8.08 2.82 -0.80
N VAL A 95 7.63 4.06 -0.70
CA VAL A 95 8.23 5.12 0.11
C VAL A 95 7.15 5.67 1.03
N ALA A 96 7.51 5.99 2.26
CA ALA A 96 6.64 6.66 3.22
C ALA A 96 7.43 7.71 4.01
N CYS A 97 6.83 8.89 4.20
CA CYS A 97 7.43 10.01 4.93
C CYS A 97 6.35 10.73 5.76
N ASP A 98 6.81 11.44 6.79
CA ASP A 98 6.03 12.35 7.62
C ASP A 98 6.05 13.80 7.12
N ASP A 99 7.10 14.18 6.38
CA ASP A 99 7.26 15.50 5.79
C ASP A 99 7.04 15.49 4.26
N LEU A 100 6.26 16.45 3.77
CA LEU A 100 5.87 16.53 2.35
C LEU A 100 7.01 16.99 1.43
N GLU A 101 7.89 17.87 1.91
CA GLU A 101 9.03 18.37 1.14
C GLU A 101 10.09 17.28 0.97
N VAL A 102 10.42 16.57 2.07
CA VAL A 102 11.29 15.40 2.03
C VAL A 102 10.70 14.32 1.12
N PHE A 103 9.39 14.09 1.21
CA PHE A 103 8.71 13.15 0.34
C PHE A 103 8.88 13.52 -1.14
N GLY A 104 8.64 14.78 -1.52
CA GLY A 104 8.85 15.28 -2.87
C GLY A 104 10.28 15.06 -3.38
N LEU A 105 11.28 15.30 -2.52
CA LEU A 105 12.69 15.07 -2.83
C LEU A 105 13.00 13.58 -3.07
N VAL A 106 12.44 12.69 -2.25
CA VAL A 106 12.63 11.23 -2.41
C VAL A 106 11.99 10.74 -3.72
N LEU A 107 10.79 11.23 -4.06
CA LEU A 107 10.14 10.88 -5.33
C LEU A 107 10.90 11.40 -6.56
N ALA A 108 11.60 12.53 -6.42
CA ALA A 108 12.45 13.09 -7.46
C ALA A 108 13.75 12.30 -7.66
N THR A 109 14.38 11.84 -6.57
CA THR A 109 15.64 11.09 -6.64
C THR A 109 15.45 9.67 -7.14
N GLY A 110 14.33 9.02 -6.80
CA GLY A 110 13.72 7.89 -7.52
C GLY A 110 14.68 6.89 -8.17
N ALA A 111 15.78 6.56 -7.48
CA ALA A 111 16.79 5.66 -8.02
C ALA A 111 16.20 4.24 -7.96
N ARG A 112 15.90 3.71 -9.15
CA ARG A 112 15.52 2.32 -9.36
C ARG A 112 16.51 1.45 -8.56
N PRO A 113 16.06 0.51 -7.69
CA PRO A 113 17.00 -0.48 -7.17
C PRO A 113 17.61 -1.18 -8.38
N SER A 114 18.94 -1.08 -8.53
CA SER A 114 19.61 -1.71 -9.65
C SER A 114 19.47 -3.21 -9.48
N VAL A 115 18.52 -3.81 -10.20
CA VAL A 115 18.40 -5.26 -10.29
C VAL A 115 19.48 -5.73 -11.26
N VAL A 116 20.75 -5.55 -10.88
CA VAL A 116 21.85 -6.23 -11.56
C VAL A 116 21.73 -7.69 -11.15
N ARG A 117 21.25 -8.52 -12.07
CA ARG A 117 21.29 -9.97 -11.94
C ARG A 117 22.78 -10.37 -11.90
N PRO A 118 23.30 -11.03 -10.85
CA PRO A 118 24.74 -11.26 -10.64
C PRO A 118 25.35 -12.33 -11.56
N TYR A 119 25.07 -12.29 -12.87
CA TYR A 119 25.63 -13.22 -13.87
C TYR A 119 26.80 -12.64 -14.69
N ALA A 120 27.16 -11.37 -14.49
CA ALA A 120 28.24 -10.71 -15.23
C ALA A 120 29.58 -10.64 -14.47
N ALA A 121 29.79 -11.48 -13.45
CA ALA A 121 31.03 -11.51 -12.68
C ALA A 121 31.56 -12.95 -12.51
N ALA A 122 31.83 -13.67 -13.61
CA ALA A 122 32.68 -14.86 -13.58
C ALA A 122 33.07 -15.37 -14.98
N ARG A 123 33.75 -14.54 -15.79
CA ARG A 123 34.75 -15.06 -16.75
C ARG A 123 35.92 -14.09 -16.84
N VAL A 124 36.66 -14.01 -15.75
CA VAL A 124 38.07 -13.61 -15.84
C VAL A 124 38.80 -14.81 -16.43
N ARG A 125 39.11 -14.70 -17.72
CA ARG A 125 39.97 -15.60 -18.46
C ARG A 125 41.41 -15.33 -18.00
N THR A 126 41.93 -16.11 -17.06
CA THR A 126 43.37 -16.16 -16.83
C THR A 126 43.98 -17.10 -17.86
N GLU A 127 44.36 -16.54 -19.01
CA GLU A 127 45.46 -17.10 -19.80
C GLU A 127 46.74 -16.89 -18.98
N ALA A 128 47.20 -17.95 -18.33
CA ALA A 128 48.58 -18.04 -17.88
C ALA A 128 49.34 -18.87 -18.92
N ALA A 129 50.15 -18.18 -19.69
CA ALA A 129 51.16 -18.77 -20.55
C ALA A 129 52.21 -19.51 -19.71
N ARG A 130 52.44 -20.80 -20.03
CA ARG A 130 53.76 -21.38 -20.34
C ARG A 130 53.62 -22.86 -20.66
#